data_AF-A0A2E3C0C0-F1
#
_entry.id   AF-A0A2E3C0C0-F1
#
_cell.length_a   1.000
_cell.length_b   1.000
_cell.length_c   1.000
_cell.angle_alpha   90.00
_cell.angle_beta   90.00
_cell.angle_gamma   90.00
#
_symmetry.space_group_name_H-M   'P 1'
#
loop_
_entity.id
_entity.type
_entity.pdbx_description
1 polymer ?
#
loop_
_entity_poly.entity_id
_entity_poly.type
_entity_poly.pdbx_seq_one_letter_code
_entity_poly.pdbx_strand_id
1 'polypeptide(L)'
;MKIISVVGPTQSGSTLLFNLIRFILQNFYVIDSCWVESFKKGEYDKNCEYLIVKAHGYDQELKNKSDLIFLPIRDFRDSAISHAKRFGNNSDVYKKNNNKFNVKFYMKNIKDNIELFSKWKEYSNYIFNYEEYTKNNKKIIDEICHKFSLNLNQDQIDTVLKKSVELHKSKNIVKVDDPNNILYKKTLISQSHNSSGGKINKYKKYFHNKINKLFLNDNKIKAFFKSNKYL
;
A
#
# COMPACT_ATOMS: atom_id res chain seq x y z
N MET A 1 -20.43 -14.34 -0.22
CA MET A 1 -19.42 -13.29 -0.44
C MET A 1 -18.23 -13.53 0.48
N LYS A 2 -17.02 -13.63 -0.07
CA LYS A 2 -15.76 -13.65 0.69
C LYS A 2 -15.22 -12.23 0.88
N ILE A 3 -14.66 -11.92 2.03
CA ILE A 3 -14.11 -10.61 2.38
C ILE A 3 -12.58 -10.67 2.35
N ILE A 4 -11.98 -9.87 1.48
CA ILE A 4 -10.53 -9.78 1.30
C ILE A 4 -10.07 -8.41 1.78
N SER A 5 -9.16 -8.38 2.75
CA SER A 5 -8.71 -7.14 3.37
C SER A 5 -7.30 -6.78 2.96
N VAL A 6 -7.09 -5.54 2.52
CA VAL A 6 -5.76 -4.93 2.30
C VAL A 6 -5.54 -3.85 3.36
N VAL A 7 -4.74 -4.17 4.36
CA VAL A 7 -4.68 -3.41 5.63
C VAL A 7 -3.25 -3.02 5.99
N GLY A 8 -3.11 -2.11 6.96
CA GLY A 8 -1.83 -1.84 7.60
C GLY A 8 -1.16 -0.54 7.15
N PRO A 9 0.18 -0.54 6.96
CA PRO A 9 0.96 0.69 6.82
C PRO A 9 0.49 1.63 5.72
N THR A 10 0.71 2.93 5.94
CA THR A 10 0.48 3.96 4.93
C THR A 10 1.65 4.01 3.95
N GLN A 11 1.37 4.33 2.67
CA GLN A 11 2.41 4.55 1.65
C GLN A 11 3.37 3.36 1.42
N SER A 12 2.91 2.14 1.72
CA SER A 12 3.65 0.88 1.53
C SER A 12 3.31 0.15 0.23
N GLY A 13 2.46 0.74 -0.63
CA GLY A 13 1.97 0.08 -1.84
C GLY A 13 0.59 -0.59 -1.70
N SER A 14 -0.13 -0.34 -0.60
CA SER A 14 -1.49 -0.86 -0.38
C SER A 14 -2.49 -0.57 -1.50
N THR A 15 -2.52 0.65 -2.08
CA THR A 15 -3.42 0.94 -3.21
C THR A 15 -3.05 0.14 -4.47
N LEU A 16 -1.75 -0.09 -4.71
CA LEU A 16 -1.29 -0.94 -5.81
C LEU A 16 -1.74 -2.39 -5.57
N LEU A 17 -1.45 -2.94 -4.40
CA LEU A 17 -1.84 -4.31 -4.01
C LEU A 17 -3.36 -4.50 -4.09
N PHE A 18 -4.13 -3.55 -3.58
CA PHE A 18 -5.59 -3.54 -3.67
C PHE A 18 -6.07 -3.67 -5.12
N ASN A 19 -5.52 -2.86 -6.03
CA ASN A 19 -5.92 -2.92 -7.44
C ASN A 19 -5.38 -4.18 -8.15
N LEU A 20 -4.21 -4.70 -7.77
CA LEU A 20 -3.71 -5.98 -8.30
C LEU A 20 -4.67 -7.12 -7.97
N ILE A 21 -5.04 -7.27 -6.68
CA ILE A 21 -6.02 -8.28 -6.25
C ILE A 21 -7.34 -8.10 -6.99
N ARG A 22 -7.82 -6.84 -7.08
CA ARG A 22 -9.04 -6.50 -7.82
C ARG A 22 -8.98 -6.95 -9.27
N PHE A 23 -7.89 -6.66 -9.97
CA PHE A 23 -7.73 -7.05 -11.37
C PHE A 23 -7.57 -8.55 -11.55
N ILE A 24 -6.92 -9.26 -10.62
CA ILE A 24 -6.81 -10.72 -10.64
C ILE A 24 -8.20 -11.36 -10.53
N LEU A 25 -8.95 -11.00 -9.48
CA LEU A 25 -10.27 -11.60 -9.18
C LEU A 25 -11.34 -11.26 -10.23
N GLN A 26 -11.26 -10.08 -10.86
CA GLN A 26 -12.18 -9.68 -11.94
C GLN A 26 -12.16 -10.59 -13.17
N ASN A 27 -11.13 -11.41 -13.35
CA ASN A 27 -11.12 -12.38 -14.46
C ASN A 27 -12.03 -13.58 -14.22
N PHE A 28 -12.44 -13.82 -12.96
CA PHE A 28 -13.11 -15.06 -12.57
C PHE A 28 -14.42 -14.83 -11.81
N TYR A 29 -14.58 -13.68 -11.16
CA TYR A 29 -15.65 -13.44 -10.20
C TYR A 29 -16.30 -12.07 -10.36
N VAL A 30 -17.56 -11.99 -9.94
CA VAL A 30 -18.23 -10.73 -9.66
C VAL A 30 -17.67 -10.17 -8.36
N ILE A 31 -17.06 -8.98 -8.43
CA ILE A 31 -16.43 -8.36 -7.26
C ILE A 31 -16.94 -6.95 -7.03
N ASP A 32 -16.90 -6.55 -5.76
CA ASP A 32 -16.97 -5.16 -5.36
C ASP A 32 -15.77 -4.81 -4.45
N SER A 33 -15.56 -3.53 -4.22
CA SER A 33 -14.45 -3.07 -3.41
C SER A 33 -14.73 -1.72 -2.75
N CYS A 34 -14.30 -1.54 -1.52
CA CYS A 34 -14.58 -0.32 -0.76
C CYS A 34 -13.48 0.03 0.25
N TRP A 35 -13.58 1.25 0.78
CA TRP A 35 -12.83 1.68 1.94
C TRP A 35 -13.55 1.21 3.23
N VAL A 36 -12.82 1.03 4.33
CA VAL A 36 -13.32 0.41 5.56
C VAL A 36 -14.59 1.07 6.14
N GLU A 37 -14.74 2.39 6.02
CA GLU A 37 -15.92 3.11 6.49
C GLU A 37 -17.17 2.74 5.68
N SER A 38 -17.05 2.54 4.37
CA SER A 38 -18.17 2.06 3.54
C SER A 38 -18.49 0.60 3.84
N PHE A 39 -17.49 -0.24 4.13
CA PHE A 39 -17.71 -1.60 4.62
C PHE A 39 -18.56 -1.61 5.91
N LYS A 40 -18.19 -0.79 6.90
CA LYS A 40 -18.92 -0.67 8.18
C LYS A 40 -20.35 -0.18 8.02
N LYS A 41 -20.59 0.70 7.06
CA LYS A 41 -21.93 1.21 6.72
C LYS A 41 -22.73 0.26 5.84
N GLY A 42 -22.12 -0.83 5.37
CA GLY A 42 -22.76 -1.76 4.45
C GLY A 42 -22.91 -1.22 3.01
N GLU A 43 -22.19 -0.16 2.66
CA GLU A 43 -22.20 0.52 1.35
C GLU A 43 -21.34 -0.24 0.32
N TYR A 44 -21.78 -1.44 -0.04
CA TYR A 44 -21.17 -2.29 -1.06
C TYR A 44 -22.21 -3.24 -1.65
N ASP A 45 -21.95 -3.75 -2.85
CA ASP A 45 -22.83 -4.71 -3.52
C ASP A 45 -22.88 -6.04 -2.75
N LYS A 46 -24.05 -6.39 -2.22
CA LYS A 46 -24.26 -7.65 -1.47
C LYS A 46 -24.28 -8.87 -2.37
N ASN A 47 -24.44 -8.70 -3.68
CA ASN A 47 -24.50 -9.77 -4.66
C ASN A 47 -23.11 -10.16 -5.19
N CYS A 48 -22.04 -9.47 -4.80
CA CYS A 48 -20.70 -9.83 -5.23
C CYS A 48 -20.21 -11.13 -4.56
N GLU A 49 -19.37 -11.87 -5.28
CA GLU A 49 -18.73 -13.09 -4.78
C GLU A 49 -17.56 -12.74 -3.86
N TYR A 50 -16.81 -11.68 -4.18
CA TYR A 50 -15.71 -11.15 -3.37
C TYR A 50 -15.87 -9.66 -3.11
N LEU A 51 -15.72 -9.25 -1.85
CA LEU A 51 -15.59 -7.87 -1.43
C LEU A 51 -14.15 -7.58 -1.01
N ILE A 52 -13.50 -6.65 -1.70
CA ILE A 52 -12.14 -6.21 -1.35
C ILE A 52 -12.23 -4.94 -0.50
N VAL A 53 -11.82 -5.01 0.76
CA VAL A 53 -11.85 -3.88 1.68
C VAL A 53 -10.43 -3.38 1.92
N LYS A 54 -10.22 -2.06 1.83
CA LYS A 54 -8.93 -1.44 2.17
C LYS A 54 -9.05 -0.61 3.44
N ALA A 55 -8.02 -0.66 4.29
CA ALA A 55 -7.93 0.18 5.49
C ALA A 55 -6.50 0.65 5.76
N HIS A 56 -6.39 1.78 6.46
CA HIS A 56 -5.18 2.23 7.13
C HIS A 56 -5.50 2.28 8.62
N GLY A 57 -4.64 1.70 9.45
CA GLY A 57 -4.95 1.50 10.87
C GLY A 57 -5.33 0.06 11.20
N TYR A 58 -5.45 -0.23 12.50
CA TYR A 58 -5.98 -1.50 12.99
C TYR A 58 -7.50 -1.42 13.09
N ASP A 59 -8.17 -2.44 12.60
CA ASP A 59 -9.62 -2.53 12.61
C ASP A 59 -10.05 -3.93 13.05
N GLN A 60 -10.70 -3.99 14.21
CA GLN A 60 -11.07 -5.26 14.84
C GLN A 60 -12.14 -6.01 14.04
N GLU A 61 -13.04 -5.28 13.38
CA GLU A 61 -14.11 -5.87 12.59
C GLU A 61 -13.54 -6.51 11.32
N LEU A 62 -12.65 -5.82 10.61
CA LEU A 62 -11.93 -6.40 9.47
C LEU A 62 -11.11 -7.61 9.89
N LYS A 63 -10.38 -7.56 11.01
CA LYS A 63 -9.64 -8.73 11.52
C LYS A 63 -10.56 -9.95 11.67
N ASN A 64 -11.75 -9.75 12.22
CA ASN A 64 -12.66 -10.86 12.54
C ASN A 64 -13.47 -11.35 11.34
N LYS A 65 -13.75 -10.48 10.36
CA LYS A 65 -14.63 -10.78 9.23
C LYS A 65 -13.91 -11.14 7.93
N SER A 66 -12.59 -10.92 7.84
CA SER A 66 -11.86 -11.18 6.60
C SER A 66 -11.51 -12.66 6.44
N ASP A 67 -11.77 -13.21 5.27
CA ASP A 67 -11.30 -14.54 4.87
C ASP A 67 -9.80 -14.55 4.55
N LEU A 68 -9.30 -13.45 3.96
CA LEU A 68 -7.88 -13.24 3.70
C LEU A 68 -7.47 -11.80 4.02
N ILE A 69 -6.31 -11.67 4.64
CA ILE A 69 -5.69 -10.40 5.02
C ILE A 69 -4.34 -10.29 4.31
N PHE A 70 -4.21 -9.27 3.47
CA PHE A 70 -3.01 -8.89 2.74
C PHE A 70 -2.36 -7.68 3.41
N LEU A 71 -1.09 -7.82 3.78
CA LEU A 71 -0.33 -6.80 4.49
C LEU A 71 0.86 -6.32 3.63
N PRO A 72 0.83 -5.09 3.11
CA PRO A 72 1.95 -4.52 2.37
C PRO A 72 3.07 -4.06 3.32
N ILE A 73 4.30 -4.39 2.95
CA ILE A 73 5.53 -3.86 3.54
C ILE A 73 6.36 -3.15 2.46
N ARG A 74 7.05 -2.11 2.89
CA ARG A 74 8.00 -1.32 2.11
C ARG A 74 9.09 -0.85 3.06
N ASP A 75 10.26 -0.48 2.53
CA ASP A 75 11.20 0.33 3.31
C ASP A 75 10.50 1.60 3.81
N PHE A 76 10.23 1.68 5.11
CA PHE A 76 9.41 2.77 5.65
C PHE A 76 10.11 4.13 5.59
N ARG A 77 11.41 4.20 5.28
CA ARG A 77 12.07 5.46 4.90
C ARG A 77 11.47 6.00 3.60
N ASP A 78 11.25 5.13 2.61
CA ASP A 78 10.60 5.49 1.35
C ASP A 78 9.11 5.79 1.54
N SER A 79 8.42 5.05 2.41
CA SER A 79 7.03 5.36 2.78
C SER A 79 6.91 6.74 3.42
N ALA A 80 7.82 7.11 4.31
CA ALA A 80 7.81 8.42 4.95
C ALA A 80 8.06 9.55 3.93
N ILE A 81 8.96 9.37 2.97
CA ILE A 81 9.16 10.31 1.84
C ILE A 81 7.89 10.42 0.99
N SER A 82 7.26 9.28 0.69
CA SER A 82 6.01 9.22 -0.08
C SER A 82 4.88 9.94 0.63
N HIS A 83 4.78 9.77 1.96
CA HIS A 83 3.79 10.42 2.81
C HIS A 83 4.01 11.93 2.81
N ALA A 84 5.25 12.37 3.03
CA ALA A 84 5.63 13.77 3.03
C ALA A 84 5.23 14.45 1.70
N LYS A 85 5.53 13.83 0.56
CA LYS A 85 5.17 14.38 -0.76
C LYS A 85 3.68 14.49 -1.01
N ARG A 86 2.87 13.61 -0.43
CA ARG A 86 1.43 13.56 -0.68
C ARG A 86 0.64 14.47 0.25
N PHE A 87 1.00 14.48 1.54
CA PHE A 87 0.21 15.15 2.58
C PHE A 87 0.94 16.29 3.26
N GLY A 88 2.25 16.41 3.07
CA GLY A 88 3.00 17.44 3.73
C GLY A 88 2.84 18.79 3.05
N ASN A 89 2.62 19.82 3.85
CA ASN A 89 2.70 21.20 3.39
C ASN A 89 4.17 21.52 3.04
N ASN A 90 4.40 22.45 2.10
CA ASN A 90 5.75 22.89 1.72
C ASN A 90 6.60 23.38 2.91
N SER A 91 5.97 23.74 4.04
CA SER A 91 6.62 24.09 5.31
C SER A 91 7.21 22.89 6.07
N ASP A 92 6.63 21.70 5.95
CA ASP A 92 6.89 20.57 6.85
C ASP A 92 7.90 19.56 6.28
N VAL A 93 8.10 19.57 4.95
CA VAL A 93 8.70 18.44 4.24
C VAL A 93 10.11 18.70 3.74
N TYR A 94 10.40 19.89 3.20
CA TYR A 94 11.76 20.30 2.83
C TYR A 94 11.69 21.74 2.29
N LYS A 95 12.31 22.72 2.95
CA LYS A 95 12.72 23.95 2.26
C LYS A 95 14.17 23.76 1.81
N LYS A 96 14.33 23.50 0.51
CA LYS A 96 15.63 23.29 -0.17
C LYS A 96 16.63 24.44 0.08
N ASN A 97 16.15 25.59 0.53
CA ASN A 97 16.95 26.80 0.72
C ASN A 97 17.15 27.24 2.19
N ASN A 98 16.52 26.62 3.22
CA ASN A 98 16.55 27.12 4.62
C ASN A 98 16.79 26.06 5.73
N ASN A 99 17.53 24.98 5.46
CA ASN A 99 18.18 24.10 6.46
C ASN A 99 17.35 23.38 7.55
N LYS A 100 16.01 23.43 7.58
CA LYS A 100 15.22 22.67 8.58
C LYS A 100 14.64 21.39 7.98
N PHE A 101 15.44 20.32 7.99
CA PHE A 101 14.96 18.96 7.73
C PHE A 101 14.22 18.44 8.96
N ASN A 102 12.92 18.16 8.84
CA ASN A 102 12.09 17.73 9.97
C ASN A 102 12.27 16.23 10.27
N VAL A 103 13.41 15.85 10.88
CA VAL A 103 13.71 14.45 11.27
C VAL A 103 12.58 13.86 12.10
N LYS A 104 11.98 14.64 13.01
CA LYS A 104 10.91 14.20 13.91
C LYS A 104 9.70 13.71 13.13
N PHE A 105 9.31 14.41 12.07
CA PHE A 105 8.21 14.01 11.18
C PHE A 105 8.47 12.65 10.53
N TYR A 106 9.62 12.48 9.86
CA TYR A 106 9.97 11.22 9.20
C TYR A 106 10.10 10.07 10.18
N MET A 107 10.76 10.31 11.33
CA MET A 107 10.92 9.29 12.37
C MET A 107 9.58 8.85 12.95
N LYS A 108 8.65 9.79 13.18
CA LYS A 108 7.29 9.46 13.61
C LYS A 108 6.59 8.58 12.57
N ASN A 109 6.60 8.97 11.29
CA ASN A 109 5.95 8.18 10.23
C ASN A 109 6.54 6.76 10.10
N ILE A 110 7.86 6.61 10.21
CA ILE A 110 8.51 5.30 10.23
C ILE A 110 8.00 4.47 11.43
N LYS A 111 7.99 5.03 12.65
CA LYS A 111 7.54 4.34 13.86
C LYS A 111 6.08 3.93 13.80
N ASP A 112 5.21 4.83 13.34
CA ASP A 112 3.77 4.58 13.19
C ASP A 112 3.54 3.41 12.21
N ASN A 113 4.24 3.38 11.07
CA ASN A 113 4.14 2.30 10.11
C ASN A 113 4.70 0.96 10.66
N ILE A 114 5.79 0.98 11.43
CA ILE A 114 6.30 -0.23 12.11
C ILE A 114 5.26 -0.78 13.09
N GLU A 115 4.64 0.08 13.88
CA GLU A 115 3.61 -0.34 14.83
C GLU A 115 2.39 -0.92 14.12
N LEU A 116 1.89 -0.25 13.08
CA LEU A 116 0.76 -0.76 12.29
C LEU A 116 1.08 -2.07 11.60
N PHE A 117 2.29 -2.22 11.03
CA PHE A 117 2.73 -3.48 10.46
C PHE A 117 2.73 -4.59 11.51
N SER A 118 3.31 -4.32 12.69
CA SER A 118 3.41 -5.30 13.77
C SER A 118 2.03 -5.77 14.24
N LYS A 119 1.06 -4.87 14.37
CA LYS A 119 -0.32 -5.19 14.76
C LYS A 119 -1.04 -6.12 13.77
N TRP A 120 -0.76 -5.99 12.48
CA TRP A 120 -1.43 -6.80 11.44
C TRP A 120 -0.65 -8.06 11.05
N LYS A 121 0.67 -8.09 11.27
CA LYS A 121 1.56 -9.15 10.79
C LYS A 121 1.08 -10.53 11.22
N GLU A 122 0.69 -10.66 12.48
CA GLU A 122 0.25 -11.93 13.09
C GLU A 122 -1.06 -12.46 12.49
N TYR A 123 -1.86 -11.59 11.87
CA TYR A 123 -3.15 -11.94 11.27
C TYR A 123 -3.07 -12.02 9.74
N SER A 124 -1.95 -11.65 9.13
CA SER A 124 -1.82 -11.59 7.68
C SER A 124 -1.65 -12.97 7.06
N ASN A 125 -2.44 -13.26 6.01
CA ASN A 125 -2.30 -14.48 5.21
C ASN A 125 -1.22 -14.33 4.13
N TYR A 126 -0.88 -13.10 3.76
CA TYR A 126 0.18 -12.77 2.81
C TYR A 126 0.81 -11.41 3.12
N ILE A 127 2.14 -11.36 3.10
CA ILE A 127 2.91 -10.12 3.22
C ILE A 127 3.41 -9.73 1.83
N PHE A 128 2.87 -8.64 1.30
CA PHE A 128 3.27 -8.10 0.00
C PHE A 128 4.49 -7.20 0.16
N ASN A 129 5.66 -7.66 -0.31
CA ASN A 129 6.87 -6.86 -0.31
C ASN A 129 6.96 -5.99 -1.58
N TYR A 130 6.85 -4.67 -1.40
CA TYR A 130 6.87 -3.72 -2.51
C TYR A 130 8.16 -3.75 -3.33
N GLU A 131 9.31 -3.91 -2.67
CA GLU A 131 10.61 -3.99 -3.33
C GLU A 131 10.76 -5.28 -4.14
N GLU A 132 10.23 -6.40 -3.66
CA GLU A 132 10.23 -7.67 -4.41
C GLU A 132 9.29 -7.61 -5.61
N TYR A 133 8.10 -7.03 -5.45
CA TYR A 133 7.19 -6.76 -6.57
C TYR A 133 7.85 -5.92 -7.65
N THR A 134 8.61 -4.90 -7.26
CA THR A 134 9.33 -4.04 -8.22
C THR A 134 10.40 -4.81 -9.01
N LYS A 135 10.98 -5.87 -8.42
CA LYS A 135 12.00 -6.70 -9.07
C LYS A 135 11.40 -7.81 -9.93
N ASN A 136 10.32 -8.44 -9.47
CA ASN A 136 9.69 -9.56 -10.16
C ASN A 136 8.17 -9.56 -9.92
N ASN A 137 7.47 -8.71 -10.67
CA ASN A 137 6.03 -8.52 -10.52
C ASN A 137 5.21 -9.77 -10.91
N LYS A 138 5.65 -10.55 -11.90
CA LYS A 138 4.98 -11.80 -12.32
C LYS A 138 4.96 -12.83 -11.20
N LYS A 139 6.10 -13.05 -10.54
CA LYS A 139 6.19 -13.95 -9.37
C LYS A 139 5.25 -13.52 -8.25
N ILE A 140 5.21 -12.23 -7.93
CA ILE A 140 4.33 -11.73 -6.87
C ILE A 140 2.84 -11.89 -7.24
N ILE A 141 2.48 -11.69 -8.51
CA ILE A 141 1.11 -11.97 -8.98
C ILE A 141 0.78 -13.45 -8.80
N ASP A 142 1.68 -14.35 -9.18
CA ASP A 142 1.52 -15.80 -9.03
C ASP A 142 1.32 -16.21 -7.56
N GLU A 143 2.14 -15.69 -6.64
CA GLU A 143 1.98 -15.88 -5.20
C GLU A 143 0.62 -15.39 -4.68
N ILE A 144 0.12 -14.26 -5.19
CA ILE A 144 -1.22 -13.75 -4.85
C ILE A 144 -2.30 -14.71 -5.39
N CYS A 145 -2.17 -15.19 -6.63
CA CYS A 145 -3.13 -16.11 -7.25
C CYS A 145 -3.24 -17.42 -6.46
N HIS A 146 -2.12 -17.94 -5.95
CA HIS A 146 -2.10 -19.11 -5.07
C HIS A 146 -2.93 -18.92 -3.80
N LYS A 147 -3.02 -17.70 -3.23
CA LYS A 147 -3.89 -17.42 -2.06
C LYS A 147 -5.38 -17.57 -2.37
N PHE A 148 -5.75 -17.46 -3.64
CA PHE A 148 -7.12 -17.65 -4.11
C PHE A 148 -7.36 -19.00 -4.79
N SER A 149 -6.34 -19.88 -4.81
CA SER A 149 -6.37 -21.13 -5.60
C SER A 149 -6.68 -20.90 -7.08
N LEU A 150 -6.18 -19.79 -7.62
CA LEU A 150 -6.33 -19.42 -9.03
C LEU A 150 -5.04 -19.73 -9.80
N ASN A 151 -5.21 -20.11 -11.06
CA ASN A 151 -4.11 -20.27 -12.01
C ASN A 151 -4.35 -19.30 -13.17
N LEU A 152 -3.49 -18.30 -13.31
CA LEU A 152 -3.52 -17.38 -14.45
C LEU A 152 -2.51 -17.84 -15.48
N ASN A 153 -2.90 -17.82 -16.75
CA ASN A 153 -1.95 -17.98 -17.84
C ASN A 153 -1.13 -16.68 -18.04
N GLN A 154 -0.12 -16.76 -18.90
CA GLN A 154 0.80 -15.65 -19.15
C GLN A 154 0.07 -14.38 -19.66
N ASP A 155 -0.90 -14.54 -20.57
CA ASP A 155 -1.66 -13.42 -21.13
C ASP A 155 -2.54 -12.72 -20.08
N GLN A 156 -3.12 -13.49 -19.15
CA GLN A 156 -3.89 -12.95 -18.02
C GLN A 156 -2.98 -12.17 -17.05
N ILE A 157 -1.79 -12.70 -16.73
CA ILE A 157 -0.80 -11.99 -15.91
C ILE A 157 -0.40 -10.67 -16.57
N ASP A 158 -0.10 -10.69 -17.87
CA ASP A 158 0.29 -9.50 -18.62
C ASP A 158 -0.86 -8.49 -18.70
N THR A 159 -2.11 -8.96 -18.81
CA THR A 159 -3.31 -8.12 -18.75
C THR A 159 -3.48 -7.44 -17.39
N VAL A 160 -3.28 -8.17 -16.29
CA VAL A 160 -3.32 -7.60 -14.92
C VAL A 160 -2.25 -6.52 -14.75
N LEU A 161 -1.03 -6.79 -15.21
CA LEU A 161 0.08 -5.84 -15.16
C LEU A 161 -0.20 -4.58 -15.99
N LYS A 162 -0.71 -4.76 -17.21
CA LYS A 162 -1.09 -3.66 -18.10
C LYS A 162 -2.15 -2.77 -17.45
N LYS A 163 -3.24 -3.35 -16.94
CA LYS A 163 -4.32 -2.61 -16.24
C LYS A 163 -3.78 -1.83 -15.03
N SER A 164 -2.88 -2.45 -14.26
CA SER A 164 -2.23 -1.81 -13.11
C SER A 164 -1.41 -0.58 -13.53
N VAL A 165 -0.57 -0.71 -14.56
CA VAL A 165 0.25 0.39 -15.08
C VAL A 165 -0.61 1.51 -15.68
N GLU A 166 -1.64 1.16 -16.45
CA GLU A 166 -2.56 2.11 -17.07
C GLU A 166 -3.32 2.91 -16.02
N LEU A 167 -3.84 2.26 -14.97
CA LEU A 167 -4.54 2.94 -13.88
C LEU A 167 -3.64 3.98 -13.18
N HIS A 168 -2.38 3.63 -12.91
CA HIS A 168 -1.41 4.52 -12.26
C HIS A 168 -0.95 5.70 -13.14
N LYS A 169 -1.04 5.57 -14.47
CA LYS A 169 -0.66 6.61 -15.44
C LYS A 169 -1.84 7.40 -15.99
N SER A 170 -3.06 6.95 -15.73
CA SER A 170 -4.28 7.55 -16.26
C SER A 170 -4.41 9.00 -15.82
N LYS A 171 -4.67 9.90 -16.78
CA LYS A 171 -5.03 11.30 -16.50
C LYS A 171 -6.50 11.44 -16.08
N ASN A 172 -7.28 10.36 -16.21
CA ASN A 172 -8.73 10.35 -15.95
C ASN A 172 -9.08 10.00 -14.49
N ILE A 173 -8.10 9.58 -13.67
CA ILE A 173 -8.32 9.44 -12.22
C ILE A 173 -8.34 10.83 -11.56
N VAL A 174 -9.13 10.96 -10.49
CA VAL A 174 -9.28 12.20 -9.73
C VAL A 174 -7.93 12.73 -9.22
N LYS A 175 -7.78 14.05 -9.15
CA LYS A 175 -6.52 14.69 -8.71
C LYS A 175 -6.19 14.37 -7.25
N VAL A 176 -7.20 14.50 -6.40
CA VAL A 176 -7.14 14.25 -4.95
C VAL A 176 -8.11 13.14 -4.59
N ASP A 177 -8.04 12.67 -3.36
CA ASP A 177 -8.96 11.66 -2.86
C ASP A 177 -10.39 12.21 -2.83
N ASP A 178 -11.31 11.55 -3.52
CA ASP A 178 -12.69 12.02 -3.66
C ASP A 178 -13.66 10.86 -3.41
N PRO A 179 -14.20 10.73 -2.18
CA PRO A 179 -15.11 9.65 -1.85
C PRO A 179 -16.44 9.75 -2.59
N ASN A 180 -16.76 10.83 -3.31
CA ASN A 180 -17.99 10.93 -4.10
C ASN A 180 -17.80 10.46 -5.54
N ASN A 181 -16.55 10.38 -6.03
CA ASN A 181 -16.25 9.94 -7.38
C ASN A 181 -16.36 8.42 -7.53
N ILE A 182 -17.14 7.95 -8.51
CA ILE A 182 -17.39 6.52 -8.75
C ILE A 182 -16.09 5.75 -9.02
N LEU A 183 -15.20 6.30 -9.85
CA LEU A 183 -13.93 5.65 -10.17
C LEU A 183 -13.04 5.58 -8.93
N TYR A 184 -12.96 6.65 -8.14
CA TYR A 184 -12.20 6.67 -6.89
C TYR A 184 -12.75 5.66 -5.88
N LYS A 185 -14.06 5.61 -5.62
CA LYS A 185 -14.66 4.60 -4.72
C LYS A 185 -14.21 3.18 -5.08
N LYS A 186 -14.20 2.85 -6.37
CA LYS A 186 -13.85 1.52 -6.88
C LYS A 186 -12.34 1.22 -6.84
N THR A 187 -11.48 2.23 -6.96
CA THR A 187 -10.02 2.04 -7.17
C THR A 187 -9.16 2.50 -6.00
N LEU A 188 -9.71 3.38 -5.17
CA LEU A 188 -9.05 4.09 -4.08
C LEU A 188 -7.73 4.74 -4.53
N ILE A 189 -7.70 5.19 -5.79
CA ILE A 189 -6.53 5.83 -6.41
C ILE A 189 -6.89 7.23 -6.91
N SER A 190 -6.00 8.16 -6.62
CA SER A 190 -5.99 9.54 -7.11
C SER A 190 -4.60 9.86 -7.64
N GLN A 191 -4.45 10.93 -8.42
CA GLN A 191 -3.15 11.35 -8.95
C GLN A 191 -2.13 11.63 -7.83
N SER A 192 -2.60 12.06 -6.66
CA SER A 192 -1.77 12.25 -5.45
C SER A 192 -1.08 10.97 -4.95
N HIS A 193 -1.57 9.79 -5.34
CA HIS A 193 -0.93 8.51 -5.01
C HIS A 193 0.38 8.29 -5.77
N ASN A 194 0.61 8.99 -6.89
CA ASN A 194 1.84 8.90 -7.66
C ASN A 194 2.96 9.79 -7.10
N SER A 195 3.15 9.77 -5.78
CA SER A 195 4.21 10.51 -5.08
C SER A 195 5.62 10.04 -5.45
N SER A 196 5.71 8.82 -5.98
CA SER A 196 6.97 8.11 -6.10
C SER A 196 7.29 7.50 -7.46
N GLY A 197 6.36 7.48 -8.41
CA GLY A 197 6.59 6.90 -9.74
C GLY A 197 7.10 5.46 -9.68
N GLY A 198 6.72 4.68 -8.66
CA GLY A 198 7.14 3.28 -8.51
C GLY A 198 8.56 3.05 -8.01
N LYS A 199 9.37 4.09 -7.76
CA LYS A 199 10.79 3.93 -7.45
C LYS A 199 11.03 3.50 -5.99
N ILE A 200 11.96 2.56 -5.80
CA ILE A 200 12.47 2.08 -4.50
C ILE A 200 13.83 2.70 -4.15
N ASN A 201 14.28 2.55 -2.90
CA ASN A 201 15.55 3.04 -2.36
C ASN A 201 15.76 4.55 -2.49
N LYS A 202 14.70 5.36 -2.43
CA LYS A 202 14.79 6.83 -2.56
C LYS A 202 15.53 7.46 -1.41
N TYR A 203 15.33 6.91 -0.22
CA TYR A 203 15.97 7.36 1.01
C TYR A 203 17.49 7.48 0.87
N LYS A 204 18.13 6.66 0.02
CA LYS A 204 19.58 6.73 -0.25
C LYS A 204 20.02 8.07 -0.83
N LYS A 205 19.16 8.71 -1.64
CA LYS A 205 19.42 10.02 -2.25
C LYS A 205 18.74 11.16 -1.49
N TYR A 206 17.61 10.86 -0.82
CA TYR A 206 16.77 11.87 -0.19
C TYR A 206 17.23 12.20 1.24
N PHE A 207 17.78 11.22 1.97
CA PHE A 207 18.33 11.42 3.30
C PHE A 207 19.85 11.38 3.24
N HIS A 208 20.51 12.43 3.73
CA HIS A 208 21.95 12.41 3.96
C HIS A 208 22.33 11.29 4.94
N ASN A 209 23.56 10.78 4.86
CA ASN A 209 24.06 9.70 5.72
C ASN A 209 23.84 9.98 7.22
N LYS A 210 24.00 11.23 7.66
CA LYS A 210 23.74 11.64 9.06
C LYS A 210 22.28 11.39 9.46
N ILE A 211 21.32 11.70 8.59
CA ILE A 211 19.89 11.50 8.84
C ILE A 211 19.55 10.01 8.89
N ASN A 212 20.05 9.22 7.95
CA ASN A 212 19.86 7.76 7.98
C ASN A 212 20.42 7.16 9.28
N LYS A 213 21.57 7.61 9.76
CA LYS A 213 22.12 7.19 11.06
C LYS A 213 21.18 7.54 12.22
N LEU A 214 20.57 8.73 12.23
CA LEU A 214 19.61 9.12 13.28
C LEU A 214 18.43 8.13 13.36
N PHE A 215 17.88 7.69 12.23
CA PHE A 215 16.81 6.68 12.24
C PHE A 215 17.30 5.32 12.79
N LEU A 216 18.54 4.93 12.48
CA LEU A 216 19.11 3.65 12.91
C LEU A 216 19.65 3.66 14.35
N ASN A 217 19.74 4.82 14.99
CA ASN A 217 20.02 4.92 16.43
C ASN A 217 18.79 4.53 17.28
N ASP A 218 17.61 4.51 16.69
CA ASP A 218 16.41 3.98 17.34
C ASP A 218 16.38 2.45 17.23
N ASN A 219 16.40 1.77 18.38
CA ASN A 219 16.45 0.31 18.44
C ASN A 219 15.26 -0.38 17.75
N LYS A 220 14.05 0.19 17.86
CA LYS A 220 12.85 -0.37 17.23
C LYS A 220 12.95 -0.28 15.71
N ILE A 221 13.39 0.86 15.18
CA ILE A 221 13.59 1.05 13.73
C ILE A 221 14.69 0.13 13.20
N LYS A 222 15.84 0.09 13.88
CA LYS A 222 16.97 -0.75 13.48
C LYS A 222 16.62 -2.24 13.46
N ALA A 223 15.95 -2.73 14.52
CA ALA A 223 15.50 -4.11 14.60
C ALA A 223 14.55 -4.46 13.45
N PHE A 224 13.57 -3.60 13.19
CA PHE A 224 12.62 -3.78 12.09
C PHE A 224 13.31 -3.83 10.71
N PHE A 225 14.23 -2.91 10.42
CA PHE A 225 14.93 -2.92 9.13
C PHE A 225 15.85 -4.14 8.99
N LYS A 226 16.51 -4.59 10.06
CA LYS A 226 17.30 -5.82 10.03
C LYS A 226 16.43 -7.05 9.76
N SER A 227 15.30 -7.20 10.47
CA SER A 227 14.43 -8.37 10.32
C SER A 227 13.77 -8.47 8.94
N ASN A 228 13.60 -7.34 8.25
CA ASN A 228 12.98 -7.28 6.93
C ASN A 228 14.00 -7.02 5.79
N LYS A 229 15.30 -7.24 6.04
CA LYS A 229 16.38 -7.14 5.03
C LYS A 229 16.48 -5.78 4.32
N TYR A 230 16.26 -4.69 5.06
CA TYR A 230 16.41 -3.30 4.59
C TYR A 230 17.74 -2.64 5.01
N LEU A 231 18.64 -3.39 5.66
CA LEU A 231 20.00 -2.97 6.03
C LEU A 231 21.04 -3.75 5.25
#